data_AF-A0A533Q953-F1
#
_entry.id   AF-A0A533Q953-F1
#
_cell.length_a   1.000
_cell.length_b   1.000
_cell.length_c   1.000
_cell.angle_alpha   90.00
_cell.angle_beta   90.00
_cell.angle_gamma   90.00
#
_symmetry.space_group_name_H-M   'P 1'
#
loop_
_entity.id
_entity.type
_entity.pdbx_description
1 polymer ?
#
loop_
_entity_poly.entity_id
_entity_poly.type
_entity_poly.pdbx_seq_one_letter_code
_entity_poly.pdbx_strand_id
1 'polypeptide(L)'
;MINQITRNLKTFLIFTIILYLCSNTYAGEERKYERPGHLFSPLKIPLLEDPERDTWQKPEKILHALEIGKGQVVADVGAGSGYLTVRLSERVGTTGTVYAVDVQQEMLNYISKRLRDTRLKM
;
A
#
# COMPACT_ATOMS: atom_id res chain seq x y z
N MET A 1 26.67 49.20 -26.49
CA MET A 1 25.38 49.37 -25.78
C MET A 1 24.33 48.32 -26.18
N ILE A 2 24.14 48.03 -27.47
CA ILE A 2 23.15 47.07 -28.00
C ILE A 2 23.38 45.62 -27.50
N ASN A 3 24.63 45.15 -27.42
CA ASN A 3 24.94 43.79 -26.97
C ASN A 3 24.62 43.50 -25.49
N GLN A 4 24.57 44.53 -24.64
CA GLN A 4 24.23 44.36 -23.22
C GLN A 4 22.70 44.23 -23.04
N ILE A 5 21.95 44.98 -23.84
CA ILE A 5 20.48 44.94 -23.89
C ILE A 5 19.99 43.58 -24.42
N THR A 6 20.62 43.06 -25.49
CA THR A 6 20.26 41.75 -26.05
C THR A 6 20.63 40.59 -25.12
N ARG A 7 21.72 40.71 -24.35
CA ARG A 7 22.10 39.72 -23.33
C ARG A 7 21.08 39.67 -22.19
N ASN A 8 20.67 40.83 -21.68
CA ASN A 8 19.68 40.93 -20.61
C ASN A 8 18.30 40.40 -21.06
N LEU A 9 17.92 40.65 -22.32
CA LEU A 9 16.67 40.14 -22.88
C LEU A 9 16.68 38.61 -23.03
N LYS A 10 17.82 38.02 -23.44
CA LYS A 10 17.98 36.55 -23.50
C LYS A 10 17.95 35.91 -22.12
N THR A 11 18.61 36.51 -21.13
CA THR A 11 18.58 36.02 -19.74
C THR A 11 17.17 36.07 -19.17
N PHE A 12 16.42 37.14 -19.44
CA PHE A 12 15.04 37.27 -19.01
C PHE A 12 14.14 36.21 -19.65
N LEU A 13 14.29 35.96 -20.96
CA LEU A 13 13.53 34.94 -21.68
C LEU A 13 13.77 33.53 -21.11
N ILE A 14 15.02 33.19 -20.81
CA ILE A 14 15.40 31.89 -20.21
C ILE A 14 14.77 31.75 -18.81
N PHE A 15 14.81 32.80 -18.00
CA PHE A 15 14.24 32.77 -16.65
C PHE A 15 12.72 32.56 -16.68
N THR A 16 12.02 33.21 -17.62
CA THR A 16 10.57 33.03 -17.82
C THR A 16 10.23 31.61 -18.27
N ILE A 17 11.04 31.01 -19.15
CA ILE A 17 10.86 29.62 -19.60
C ILE A 17 11.08 28.65 -18.44
N ILE A 18 12.10 28.85 -17.61
CA ILE A 18 12.37 28.02 -16.43
C ILE A 18 11.23 28.12 -15.41
N LEU A 19 10.74 29.33 -15.14
CA LEU A 19 9.59 29.54 -14.27
C LEU A 19 8.33 28.87 -14.82
N TYR A 20 8.09 28.96 -16.13
CA TYR A 20 6.95 28.29 -16.78
C TYR A 20 7.05 26.76 -16.70
N LEU A 21 8.24 26.19 -16.94
CA LEU A 21 8.49 24.76 -16.83
C LEU A 21 8.35 24.26 -15.39
N CYS A 22 8.88 25.01 -14.41
CA CYS A 22 8.67 24.72 -13.00
C CYS A 22 7.18 24.70 -12.64
N SER A 23 6.41 25.72 -13.03
CA SER A 23 4.97 25.78 -12.74
C SER A 23 4.19 24.57 -13.28
N ASN A 24 4.57 24.04 -14.45
CA ASN A 24 3.93 22.85 -15.01
C ASN A 24 4.31 21.55 -14.27
N THR A 25 5.50 21.47 -13.68
CA THR A 25 5.91 20.34 -12.84
C THR A 25 5.36 20.44 -11.41
N TYR A 26 5.15 21.66 -10.89
CA TYR A 26 4.54 21.92 -9.57
C TYR A 26 3.01 21.92 -9.59
N ALA A 27 2.37 21.73 -10.75
CA ALA A 27 0.94 21.46 -10.86
C ALA A 27 0.65 20.03 -10.36
N GLY A 28 0.78 19.89 -9.04
CA GLY A 28 0.28 18.89 -8.12
C GLY A 28 -0.14 17.56 -8.72
N GLU A 29 0.64 16.53 -8.41
CA GLU A 29 0.05 15.24 -8.07
C GLU A 29 -0.83 15.44 -6.82
N GLU A 30 -2.04 15.96 -7.00
CA GLU A 30 -3.06 15.95 -5.96
C GLU A 30 -3.37 14.48 -5.70
N ARG A 31 -2.68 13.89 -4.73
CA ARG A 31 -3.15 12.67 -4.06
C ARG A 31 -4.47 13.03 -3.40
N LYS A 32 -5.56 12.89 -4.16
CA LYS A 32 -6.94 12.94 -3.64
C LYS A 32 -7.02 11.90 -2.53
N TYR A 33 -6.93 12.37 -1.29
CA TYR A 33 -7.29 11.57 -0.14
C TYR A 33 -8.81 11.37 -0.23
N GLU A 34 -9.23 10.21 -0.72
CA GLU A 34 -10.64 9.85 -0.83
C GLU A 34 -11.29 9.90 0.56
N ARG A 35 -12.48 10.52 0.62
CA ARG A 35 -13.24 10.73 1.85
C ARG A 35 -13.52 9.38 2.56
N PRO A 36 -13.55 9.33 3.89
CA PRO A 36 -13.89 8.11 4.63
C PRO A 36 -15.32 7.69 4.26
N GLY A 37 -15.46 6.65 3.44
CA GLY A 37 -16.76 6.19 2.95
C GLY A 37 -16.71 5.28 1.71
N HIS A 38 -15.63 5.29 0.94
CA HIS A 38 -15.45 4.31 -0.14
C HIS A 38 -14.59 3.14 0.35
N LEU A 39 -15.04 1.92 0.04
CA LEU A 39 -14.26 0.71 0.32
C LEU A 39 -12.96 0.72 -0.52
N PHE A 40 -11.92 0.07 -0.01
CA PHE A 40 -10.66 -0.06 -0.73
C PHE A 40 -10.89 -0.82 -2.04
N SER A 41 -10.56 -0.19 -3.19
CA SER A 41 -10.77 -0.79 -4.51
C SER A 41 -10.00 -2.12 -4.67
N PRO A 42 -10.67 -3.25 -4.96
CA PRO A 42 -10.00 -4.52 -5.22
C PRO A 42 -8.98 -4.48 -6.36
N LEU A 43 -9.11 -3.55 -7.31
CA LEU A 43 -8.14 -3.36 -8.40
C LEU A 43 -6.77 -2.89 -7.89
N LYS A 44 -6.71 -2.34 -6.68
CA LYS A 44 -5.49 -1.83 -6.04
C LYS A 44 -4.86 -2.85 -5.08
N ILE A 45 -5.31 -4.11 -5.05
CA ILE A 45 -4.69 -5.19 -4.24
C ILE A 45 -3.15 -5.24 -4.37
N PRO A 46 -2.52 -5.03 -5.55
CA PRO A 46 -1.07 -5.00 -5.64
C PRO A 46 -0.38 -4.01 -4.70
N LEU A 47 -1.05 -2.91 -4.30
CA LEU A 47 -0.53 -1.97 -3.31
C LEU A 47 -0.46 -2.56 -1.90
N LEU A 48 -1.33 -3.53 -1.57
CA LEU A 48 -1.33 -4.23 -0.29
C LEU A 48 -0.24 -5.31 -0.21
N GLU A 49 0.27 -5.73 -1.38
CA GLU A 49 1.29 -6.75 -1.60
C GLU A 49 2.69 -6.16 -1.89
N ASP A 50 2.88 -4.87 -1.62
CA ASP A 50 4.18 -4.23 -1.78
C ASP A 50 5.28 -5.06 -1.07
N PRO A 51 6.33 -5.51 -1.78
CA PRO A 51 7.42 -6.28 -1.18
C PRO A 51 8.13 -5.54 -0.04
N GLU A 52 8.13 -4.21 -0.05
CA GLU A 52 8.74 -3.40 1.00
C GLU A 52 7.83 -3.24 2.23
N ARG A 53 6.60 -3.77 2.20
CA ARG A 53 5.62 -3.61 3.27
C ARG A 53 6.14 -4.03 4.63
N ASP A 54 6.95 -5.10 4.69
CA ASP A 54 7.50 -5.63 5.94
C ASP A 54 8.40 -4.60 6.65
N THR A 55 9.05 -3.70 5.92
CA THR A 55 9.98 -2.71 6.47
C THR A 55 9.29 -1.69 7.37
N TRP A 56 8.08 -1.27 7.00
CA TRP A 56 7.32 -0.27 7.73
C TRP A 56 6.20 -0.87 8.57
N GLN A 57 5.53 -1.94 8.10
CA GLN A 57 4.46 -2.61 8.84
C GLN A 57 5.01 -3.46 10.01
N LYS A 58 6.24 -4.00 9.87
CA LYS A 58 6.94 -4.78 10.91
C LYS A 58 6.08 -5.91 11.50
N PRO A 59 5.60 -6.86 10.68
CA PRO A 59 4.58 -7.83 11.07
C PRO A 59 4.97 -8.66 12.32
N GLU A 60 6.23 -9.08 12.44
CA GLU A 60 6.67 -9.82 13.65
C GLU A 60 6.51 -9.02 14.94
N LYS A 61 6.67 -7.70 14.90
CA LYS A 61 6.43 -6.85 16.07
C LYS A 61 4.95 -6.81 16.44
N ILE A 62 4.06 -6.81 15.44
CA ILE A 62 2.61 -6.87 15.65
C ILE A 62 2.24 -8.21 16.29
N LEU A 63 2.70 -9.32 15.71
CA LEU A 63 2.40 -10.67 16.22
C LEU A 63 2.93 -10.88 17.64
N HIS A 64 4.11 -10.34 17.96
CA HIS A 64 4.66 -10.41 19.30
C HIS A 64 3.88 -9.53 20.30
N ALA A 65 3.53 -8.31 19.92
CA ALA A 65 2.77 -7.40 20.78
C ALA A 65 1.36 -7.90 21.09
N LEU A 66 0.76 -8.65 20.16
CA LEU A 66 -0.53 -9.31 20.34
C LEU A 66 -0.42 -10.69 21.01
N GLU A 67 0.79 -11.12 21.39
CA GLU A 67 1.08 -12.41 22.03
C GLU A 67 0.52 -13.61 21.25
N ILE A 68 0.61 -13.54 19.90
CA ILE A 68 0.08 -14.60 19.04
C ILE A 68 0.95 -15.85 19.18
N GLY A 69 0.31 -16.96 19.56
CA GLY A 69 0.93 -18.24 19.88
C GLY A 69 0.23 -19.43 19.22
N LYS A 70 0.87 -20.60 19.30
CA LYS A 70 0.36 -21.84 18.73
C LYS A 70 -0.99 -22.23 19.33
N GLY A 71 -1.89 -22.75 18.51
CA GLY A 71 -3.20 -23.24 18.95
C GLY A 71 -4.26 -22.16 19.18
N GLN A 72 -3.91 -20.88 19.06
CA GLN A 72 -4.88 -19.81 19.24
C GLN A 72 -5.86 -19.71 18.08
N VAL A 73 -7.04 -19.16 18.39
CA VAL A 73 -8.07 -18.78 17.43
C VAL A 73 -8.04 -17.26 17.29
N VAL A 74 -7.80 -16.77 16.08
CA VAL A 74 -7.57 -15.34 15.81
C VAL A 74 -8.44 -14.86 14.66
N ALA A 75 -8.93 -13.62 14.72
CA ALA A 75 -9.61 -12.97 13.61
C ALA A 75 -8.72 -11.86 13.00
N ASP A 76 -8.52 -11.91 11.68
CA ASP A 76 -7.88 -10.86 10.89
C ASP A 76 -8.98 -10.00 10.24
N VAL A 77 -9.34 -8.89 10.90
CA VAL A 77 -10.47 -8.03 10.49
C VAL A 77 -9.99 -6.98 9.50
N GLY A 78 -10.61 -6.95 8.32
CA GLY A 78 -10.10 -6.19 7.17
C GLY A 78 -8.93 -6.91 6.51
N ALA A 79 -9.05 -8.23 6.32
CA ALA A 79 -7.97 -9.09 5.87
C ALA A 79 -7.36 -8.66 4.51
N GLY A 80 -8.13 -7.98 3.66
CA GLY A 80 -7.66 -7.42 2.40
C GLY A 80 -7.02 -8.48 1.49
N SER A 81 -5.74 -8.34 1.19
CA SER A 81 -4.99 -9.31 0.36
C SER A 81 -4.52 -10.57 1.11
N GLY A 82 -4.78 -10.65 2.42
CA GLY A 82 -4.35 -11.77 3.29
C GLY A 82 -2.92 -11.66 3.81
N TYR A 83 -2.29 -10.49 3.68
CA TYR A 83 -0.90 -10.26 4.10
C TYR A 83 -0.64 -10.65 5.57
N LEU A 84 -1.51 -10.26 6.51
CA LEU A 84 -1.39 -10.67 7.91
C LEU A 84 -1.96 -12.07 8.13
N THR A 85 -3.08 -12.41 7.48
CA THR A 85 -3.72 -13.73 7.56
C THR A 85 -2.72 -14.88 7.42
N VAL A 86 -1.85 -14.85 6.41
CA VAL A 86 -0.84 -15.91 6.18
C VAL A 86 0.14 -16.02 7.35
N ARG A 87 0.66 -14.90 7.83
CA ARG A 87 1.63 -14.86 8.94
C ARG A 87 1.00 -15.29 10.26
N LEU A 88 -0.25 -14.90 10.49
CA LEU A 88 -1.06 -15.39 11.60
C LEU A 88 -1.23 -16.90 11.53
N SER A 89 -1.56 -17.44 10.36
CA SER A 89 -1.74 -18.89 10.13
C SER A 89 -0.46 -19.66 10.44
N GLU A 90 0.69 -19.17 9.99
CA GLU A 90 2.01 -19.75 10.30
C GLU A 90 2.29 -19.71 11.81
N ARG A 91 1.99 -18.59 12.49
CA ARG A 91 2.26 -18.41 13.92
C ARG A 91 1.38 -19.28 14.81
N VAL A 92 0.08 -19.38 14.53
CA VAL A 92 -0.85 -20.22 15.30
C VAL A 92 -0.68 -21.70 14.99
N GLY A 93 -0.13 -22.03 13.82
CA GLY A 93 0.19 -23.39 13.40
C GLY A 93 -1.05 -24.27 13.18
N THR A 94 -0.82 -25.57 12.98
CA THR A 94 -1.85 -26.54 12.58
C THR A 94 -2.91 -26.83 13.64
N THR A 95 -2.66 -26.44 14.88
CA THR A 95 -3.62 -26.60 15.99
C THR A 95 -4.44 -25.33 16.23
N GLY A 96 -4.10 -24.22 15.57
CA GLY A 96 -4.80 -22.95 15.68
C GLY A 96 -5.75 -22.72 14.51
N THR A 97 -6.45 -21.58 14.53
CA THR A 97 -7.38 -21.20 13.46
C THR A 97 -7.33 -19.69 13.25
N VAL A 98 -7.31 -19.26 11.99
CA VAL A 98 -7.37 -17.84 11.63
C VAL A 98 -8.60 -17.59 10.78
N TYR A 99 -9.46 -16.69 11.23
CA TYR A 99 -10.60 -16.21 10.46
C TYR A 99 -10.20 -14.94 9.71
N ALA A 100 -10.03 -15.05 8.40
CA ALA A 100 -9.88 -13.88 7.52
C ALA A 100 -11.25 -13.23 7.30
N VAL A 101 -11.44 -12.02 7.80
CA VAL A 101 -12.72 -11.31 7.74
C VAL A 101 -12.57 -10.07 6.89
N ASP A 102 -13.34 -9.96 5.82
CA ASP A 102 -13.45 -8.77 4.99
C ASP A 102 -14.90 -8.62 4.50
N VAL A 103 -15.34 -7.38 4.29
CA VAL A 103 -16.70 -7.09 3.80
C VAL A 103 -16.80 -7.26 2.28
N GLN A 104 -15.65 -7.22 1.58
CA GLN A 104 -15.57 -7.31 0.13
C GLN A 104 -15.30 -8.76 -0.30
N GLN A 105 -16.24 -9.37 -1.03
CA GLN A 105 -16.10 -10.76 -1.50
C GLN A 105 -14.87 -10.96 -2.40
N GLU A 106 -14.47 -9.93 -3.14
CA GLU A 106 -13.28 -9.91 -3.98
C GLU A 106 -11.99 -10.12 -3.18
N MET A 107 -11.91 -9.56 -1.97
CA MET A 107 -10.79 -9.76 -1.05
C MET A 107 -10.76 -11.21 -0.55
N LEU A 108 -11.91 -11.73 -0.12
CA LEU A 108 -12.01 -13.12 0.32
C LEU A 108 -11.67 -14.12 -0.79
N ASN A 109 -12.09 -13.85 -2.03
CA ASN A 109 -11.75 -14.64 -3.20
C ASN A 109 -10.23 -14.61 -3.47
N TYR A 110 -9.61 -13.44 -3.34
CA TYR A 110 -8.16 -13.27 -3.49
C TYR A 110 -7.40 -14.07 -2.43
N ILE A 111 -7.77 -13.96 -1.15
CA ILE A 111 -7.16 -14.72 -0.04
C ILE A 111 -7.31 -16.22 -0.29
N SER A 112 -8.52 -16.66 -0.66
CA SER A 112 -8.79 -18.07 -0.95
C SER A 112 -7.90 -18.60 -2.08
N LYS A 113 -7.67 -17.80 -3.12
CA LYS A 113 -6.73 -18.14 -4.20
C LYS A 113 -5.29 -18.21 -3.69
N ARG A 114 -4.84 -17.18 -2.96
CA ARG A 114 -3.50 -17.13 -2.38
C ARG A 114 -3.19 -18.37 -1.54
N LEU A 115 -4.10 -18.75 -0.63
CA LEU A 115 -3.90 -19.87 0.28
C LEU A 115 -3.78 -21.21 -0.45
N ARG A 116 -4.57 -21.42 -1.51
CA ARG A 116 -4.42 -22.60 -2.40
C ARG A 116 -3.03 -22.65 -3.02
N ASP A 117 -2.51 -21.52 -3.46
CA ASP A 117 -1.19 -21.43 -4.09
C ASP A 117 -0.04 -21.61 -3.06
N THR A 118 -0.25 -21.20 -1.80
CA THR A 118 0.75 -21.33 -0.71
C THR A 118 0.74 -22.68 0.01
N ARG A 119 -0.12 -23.64 -0.39
CA ARG A 119 -0.34 -24.93 0.30
C ARG A 119 -0.80 -24.82 1.76
N LEU A 120 -1.28 -23.66 2.17
CA LEU A 120 -1.92 -23.47 3.47
C LEU A 120 -3.37 -23.93 3.36
N LYS A 121 -3.82 -24.78 4.30
CA LYS A 121 -5.21 -25.24 4.32
C LYS A 121 -6.09 -24.17 4.96
N MET A 122 -7.22 -23.88 4.31
CA MET A 122 -8.34 -23.14 4.93
C MET A 122 -8.97 -23.95 6.05
#